data_AF-A0A024ULB9-F1
#
_entry.id   AF-A0A024ULB9-F1
#
_cell.length_a   1.000
_cell.length_b   1.000
_cell.length_c   1.000
_cell.angle_alpha   90.00
_cell.angle_beta   90.00
_cell.angle_gamma   90.00
#
_symmetry.space_group_name_H-M   'P 1'
#
loop_
_entity.id
_entity.type
_entity.pdbx_description
1 polymer ?
#
loop_
_entity_poly.entity_id
_entity_poly.type
_entity_poly.pdbx_seq_one_letter_code
_entity_poly.pdbx_strand_id
1 'polypeptide(L)'
;MYHADKFHLVDGYAPFCKHLFIPNFVGAKLSTAAITNSNRKHLITEYVARTPTELPVLVRYFPVEKVQPQVAAYLDVILYSRTQIQLENAATGKPAEYNETAPWGIIYVKAQDVDYELPMDPITILRNGLGKEEGGSGVPVDKEAYHRSVEYWAHHAVLQ
;
A
#
# COMPACT_ATOMS: atom_id res chain seq x y z
N MET A 1 -8.99 15.68 14.35
CA MET A 1 -9.84 14.49 14.07
C MET A 1 -9.48 13.33 14.98
N TYR A 2 -8.21 12.92 15.05
CA TYR A 2 -7.74 11.88 16.00
C TYR A 2 -7.90 12.28 17.48
N HIS A 3 -7.48 13.50 17.87
CA HIS A 3 -7.65 14.03 19.23
C HIS A 3 -9.12 14.24 19.68
N ALA A 4 -10.09 13.99 18.80
CA ALA A 4 -11.52 14.05 19.13
C ALA A 4 -12.12 12.64 19.35
N ASP A 5 -11.28 11.61 19.50
CA ASP A 5 -11.62 10.19 19.67
C ASP A 5 -12.57 9.62 18.61
N LYS A 6 -12.59 10.22 17.41
CA LYS A 6 -13.43 9.77 16.30
C LYS A 6 -12.81 8.64 15.47
N PHE A 7 -11.50 8.47 15.54
CA PHE A 7 -10.74 7.50 14.74
C PHE A 7 -9.65 6.89 15.61
N HIS A 8 -9.39 5.60 15.43
CA HIS A 8 -8.45 4.83 16.24
C HIS A 8 -7.34 4.23 15.39
N LEU A 9 -6.18 4.02 16.01
CA LEU A 9 -5.09 3.27 15.36
C LEU A 9 -5.49 1.79 15.29
N VAL A 10 -5.41 1.24 14.09
CA VAL A 10 -5.60 -0.19 13.81
C VAL A 10 -4.23 -0.84 13.63
N ASP A 11 -4.08 -2.06 14.12
CA ASP A 11 -2.84 -2.83 13.97
C ASP A 11 -2.60 -3.17 12.50
N GLY A 12 -1.40 -2.87 12.00
CA GLY A 12 -0.94 -3.34 10.69
C GLY A 12 -0.23 -4.69 10.79
N TYR A 13 0.50 -5.05 9.74
CA TYR A 13 1.17 -6.35 9.62
C TYR A 13 2.28 -6.64 10.65
N ALA A 14 2.75 -5.62 11.38
CA ALA A 14 3.81 -5.74 12.38
C ALA A 14 3.58 -4.76 13.55
N PRO A 15 4.17 -5.01 14.75
CA PRO A 15 3.95 -4.14 15.91
C PRO A 15 4.32 -2.66 15.70
N PHE A 16 5.26 -2.39 14.80
CA PHE A 16 5.71 -1.05 14.43
C PHE A 16 4.87 -0.40 13.32
N CYS A 17 3.82 -1.04 12.81
CA CYS A 17 2.96 -0.56 11.74
C CYS A 17 1.53 -0.36 12.26
N LYS A 18 0.95 0.81 11.99
CA LYS A 18 -0.44 1.14 12.31
C LYS A 18 -1.13 1.76 11.11
N HIS A 19 -2.45 1.65 11.10
CA HIS A 19 -3.32 2.30 10.13
C HIS A 19 -4.26 3.27 10.82
N LEU A 20 -4.56 4.37 10.15
CA LEU A 20 -5.58 5.32 10.55
C LEU A 20 -6.48 5.60 9.34
N PHE A 21 -7.73 5.14 9.41
CA PHE A 21 -8.73 5.33 8.35
C PHE A 21 -9.55 6.58 8.64
N ILE A 22 -9.51 7.56 7.72
CA ILE A 22 -10.22 8.84 7.87
C ILE A 22 -10.94 9.22 6.58
N PRO A 23 -12.03 10.02 6.64
CA PRO A 23 -12.67 10.55 5.45
C PRO A 23 -11.69 11.31 4.57
N ASN A 24 -11.82 11.13 3.26
CA ASN A 24 -10.98 11.79 2.27
C ASN A 24 -11.31 13.29 2.16
N PHE A 25 -10.58 14.10 2.92
CA PHE A 25 -10.75 15.55 2.95
C PHE A 25 -9.94 16.30 1.88
N VAL A 26 -9.11 15.61 1.10
CA VAL A 26 -8.24 16.22 0.08
C VAL A 26 -8.72 15.94 -1.36
N GLY A 27 -9.78 15.15 -1.52
CA GLY A 27 -10.27 14.76 -2.84
C GLY A 27 -9.31 13.83 -3.59
N ALA A 28 -8.49 13.06 -2.87
CA ALA A 28 -7.59 12.08 -3.47
C ALA A 28 -8.40 11.04 -4.26
N LYS A 29 -7.87 10.62 -5.41
CA LYS A 29 -8.57 9.66 -6.26
C LYS A 29 -8.11 8.24 -5.98
N LEU A 30 -8.99 7.28 -6.23
CA LEU A 30 -8.69 5.86 -6.13
C LEU A 30 -7.48 5.49 -6.99
N SER A 31 -6.62 4.63 -6.45
CA SER A 31 -5.49 4.03 -7.16
C SER A 31 -5.84 2.67 -7.78
N THR A 32 -7.08 2.20 -7.63
CA THR A 32 -7.56 0.94 -8.19
C THR A 32 -8.96 1.11 -8.76
N ALA A 33 -9.32 0.25 -9.72
CA ALA A 33 -10.67 0.13 -10.25
C ALA A 33 -11.10 -1.34 -10.28
N ALA A 34 -12.40 -1.57 -10.11
CA ALA A 34 -12.98 -2.90 -10.28
C ALA A 34 -12.88 -3.35 -11.76
N ILE A 35 -12.57 -4.62 -11.97
CA ILE A 35 -12.57 -5.26 -13.28
C ILE A 35 -13.99 -5.70 -13.60
N THR A 36 -14.55 -5.14 -14.66
CA THR A 36 -15.90 -5.43 -15.16
C THR A 36 -15.84 -5.92 -16.60
N ASN A 37 -16.94 -6.48 -17.11
CA ASN A 37 -17.00 -6.92 -18.50
C ASN A 37 -16.80 -5.77 -19.50
N SER A 38 -17.17 -4.54 -19.15
CA SER A 38 -17.03 -3.39 -20.05
C SER A 38 -15.61 -2.85 -20.12
N ASN A 39 -14.85 -2.92 -19.01
CA ASN A 39 -13.51 -2.35 -18.94
C ASN A 39 -12.38 -3.37 -19.10
N ARG A 40 -12.61 -4.68 -18.91
CA ARG A 40 -11.57 -5.73 -18.95
C ARG A 40 -10.65 -5.66 -20.16
N LYS A 41 -11.18 -5.25 -21.33
CA LYS A 41 -10.43 -5.06 -22.58
C LYS A 41 -9.33 -3.98 -22.52
N HIS A 42 -9.33 -3.14 -21.48
CA HIS A 42 -8.35 -2.08 -21.26
C HIS A 42 -7.22 -2.49 -20.30
N LEU A 43 -7.26 -3.71 -19.74
CA LEU A 43 -6.16 -4.19 -18.92
C LEU A 43 -4.90 -4.34 -19.77
N ILE A 44 -3.82 -3.75 -19.28
CA ILE A 44 -2.47 -3.95 -19.79
C ILE A 44 -1.75 -4.93 -18.87
N THR A 45 -0.90 -5.78 -19.44
CA THR A 45 -0.05 -6.72 -18.71
C THR A 45 1.40 -6.56 -19.16
N GLU A 46 2.30 -6.30 -18.23
CA GLU A 46 3.71 -6.01 -18.51
C GLU A 46 4.61 -6.53 -17.39
N TYR A 47 5.90 -6.64 -17.67
CA TYR A 47 6.92 -6.88 -16.63
C TYR A 47 7.49 -5.54 -16.18
N VAL A 48 7.29 -5.21 -14.90
CA VAL A 48 7.69 -3.92 -14.32
C VAL A 48 8.50 -4.13 -13.05
N ALA A 49 9.58 -3.38 -12.91
CA ALA A 49 10.35 -3.27 -11.67
C ALA A 49 9.99 -1.96 -10.95
N ARG A 50 9.87 -1.98 -9.61
CA ARG A 50 9.54 -0.76 -8.83
C ARG A 50 10.75 0.17 -8.72
N THR A 51 11.94 -0.40 -8.73
CA THR A 51 13.22 0.31 -8.73
C THR A 51 14.17 -0.38 -9.72
N PRO A 52 15.24 0.28 -10.18
CA PRO A 52 16.22 -0.35 -11.08
C PRO A 52 16.96 -1.56 -10.50
N THR A 53 16.93 -1.73 -9.18
CA THR A 53 17.65 -2.81 -8.47
C THR A 53 16.78 -4.04 -8.20
N GLU A 54 15.46 -3.94 -8.38
CA GLU A 54 14.53 -5.04 -8.16
C GLU A 54 14.28 -5.84 -9.45
N LEU A 55 14.03 -7.14 -9.31
CA LEU A 55 13.59 -7.98 -10.43
C LEU A 55 12.21 -7.51 -10.96
N PRO A 56 12.04 -7.41 -12.29
CA PRO A 56 10.75 -7.07 -12.86
C PRO A 56 9.77 -8.24 -12.69
N VAL A 57 8.52 -7.90 -12.38
CA VAL A 57 7.46 -8.87 -12.14
C VAL A 57 6.28 -8.61 -13.06
N LEU A 58 5.51 -9.67 -13.37
CA LEU A 58 4.28 -9.51 -14.13
C LEU A 58 3.27 -8.70 -13.33
N VAL A 59 2.84 -7.57 -13.89
CA VAL A 59 1.79 -6.71 -13.33
C VAL A 59 0.62 -6.61 -14.30
N ARG A 60 -0.53 -6.20 -13.79
CA ARG A 60 -1.67 -5.78 -14.61
C ARG A 60 -2.28 -4.49 -14.09
N TYR A 61 -2.67 -3.62 -15.00
CA TYR A 61 -3.22 -2.31 -14.64
C TYR A 61 -4.16 -1.78 -15.72
N PHE A 62 -4.95 -0.79 -15.35
CA PHE A 62 -5.71 0.04 -16.28
C PHE A 62 -4.97 1.35 -16.52
N PRO A 63 -4.77 1.75 -17.79
CA PRO A 63 -4.32 3.10 -18.10
C PRO A 63 -5.36 4.14 -17.65
N VAL A 64 -4.94 5.19 -16.95
CA VAL A 64 -5.83 6.25 -16.43
C VAL A 64 -6.63 6.95 -17.53
N GLU A 65 -6.14 7.01 -18.77
CA GLU A 65 -6.87 7.56 -19.91
C GLU A 65 -8.00 6.65 -20.40
N LYS A 66 -8.00 5.36 -20.03
CA LYS A 66 -9.05 4.38 -20.38
C LYS A 66 -10.05 4.15 -19.25
N VAL A 67 -9.59 4.25 -17.99
CA VAL A 67 -10.43 4.10 -16.81
C VAL A 67 -10.17 5.26 -15.87
N GLN A 68 -11.12 6.20 -15.79
CA GLN A 68 -10.95 7.40 -15.00
C GLN A 68 -11.13 7.12 -13.50
N PRO A 69 -10.14 7.46 -12.65
CA PRO A 69 -10.25 7.25 -11.22
C PRO A 69 -11.33 8.15 -10.60
N GLN A 70 -12.14 7.57 -9.71
CA GLN A 70 -13.12 8.30 -8.92
C GLN A 70 -12.47 8.89 -7.65
N VAL A 71 -13.11 9.88 -7.04
CA VAL A 71 -12.69 10.39 -5.72
C VAL A 71 -12.98 9.32 -4.68
N ALA A 72 -11.97 8.97 -3.88
CA ALA A 72 -12.11 7.95 -2.85
C ALA A 72 -12.92 8.45 -1.64
N ALA A 73 -13.62 7.56 -0.94
CA ALA A 73 -14.31 7.92 0.30
C ALA A 73 -13.36 8.15 1.49
N TYR A 74 -12.27 7.39 1.58
CA TYR A 74 -11.36 7.37 2.73
C TYR A 74 -9.89 7.50 2.32
N LEU A 75 -9.07 7.87 3.32
CA LEU A 75 -7.63 7.74 3.31
C LEU A 75 -7.24 6.70 4.37
N ASP A 76 -6.53 5.66 3.94
CA ASP A 76 -5.74 4.80 4.82
C ASP A 76 -4.36 5.45 5.01
N VAL A 77 -4.13 5.98 6.21
CA VAL A 77 -2.87 6.60 6.61
C VAL A 77 -2.03 5.55 7.32
N ILE A 78 -0.98 5.09 6.66
CA ILE A 78 -0.07 4.07 7.18
C ILE A 78 1.05 4.76 7.96
N LEU A 79 1.27 4.27 9.17
CA LEU A 79 2.12 4.87 10.18
C LEU A 79 3.17 3.86 10.62
N TYR A 80 4.44 4.26 10.61
CA TYR A 80 5.49 3.50 11.28
C TYR A 80 5.92 4.15 12.58
N SER A 81 6.31 3.32 13.54
CA SER A 81 6.92 3.81 14.78
C SER A 81 8.17 4.61 14.44
N ARG A 82 8.44 5.66 15.22
CA ARG A 82 9.66 6.46 15.08
C ARG A 82 10.93 5.61 15.04
N THR A 83 11.02 4.59 15.91
CA THR A 83 12.17 3.67 15.96
C THR A 83 12.35 2.92 14.63
N GLN A 84 11.26 2.43 14.03
CA GLN A 84 11.33 1.75 12.73
C GLN A 84 11.80 2.71 11.62
N ILE A 85 11.28 3.93 11.58
CA ILE A 85 11.68 4.95 10.59
C ILE A 85 13.18 5.27 10.72
N GLN A 86 13.68 5.39 11.96
CA GLN A 86 15.12 5.61 12.20
C GLN A 86 15.99 4.45 11.70
N LEU A 87 15.56 3.20 11.89
CA LEU A 87 16.27 2.03 11.40
C LEU A 87 16.32 1.99 9.87
N GLU A 88 15.22 2.30 9.19
CA GLU A 88 15.16 2.34 7.72
C GLU A 88 15.98 3.49 7.13
N ASN A 89 15.96 4.66 7.77
CA ASN A 89 16.77 5.80 7.36
C ASN A 89 18.27 5.48 7.50
N ALA A 90 18.69 4.87 8.62
CA ALA A 90 20.07 4.46 8.82
C ALA A 90 20.52 3.41 7.77
N ALA A 91 19.66 2.45 7.44
CA ALA A 91 19.94 1.43 6.42
C ALA A 91 20.02 1.98 4.99
N THR A 92 19.30 3.07 4.69
CA THR A 92 19.26 3.70 3.36
C THR A 92 20.17 4.93 3.23
N GLY A 93 20.97 5.22 4.26
CA GLY A 93 21.88 6.38 4.27
C GLY A 93 21.16 7.73 4.31
N LYS A 94 19.86 7.76 4.64
CA LYS A 94 19.11 9.01 4.83
C LYS A 94 19.55 9.65 6.15
N PRO A 95 19.71 10.98 6.20
CA PRO A 95 20.08 11.67 7.42
C PRO A 95 19.02 11.45 8.50
N ALA A 96 19.45 11.30 9.74
CA ALA A 96 18.54 11.29 10.87
C ALA A 96 17.82 12.65 10.94
N GLU A 97 16.49 12.64 11.02
CA GLU A 97 15.75 13.84 11.36
C GLU A 97 16.04 14.19 12.82
N TYR A 98 16.86 15.22 13.01
CA TYR A 98 17.16 15.74 14.33
C TYR A 98 15.94 16.53 14.80
N ASN A 99 15.20 15.95 15.75
CA ASN A 99 14.15 16.55 16.60
C ASN A 99 12.70 16.06 16.43
N GLU A 100 12.43 14.98 15.69
CA GLU A 100 11.08 14.40 15.66
C GLU A 100 10.75 13.68 16.99
N THR A 101 9.69 14.13 17.65
CA THR A 101 9.22 13.61 18.94
C THR A 101 7.95 12.77 18.85
N ALA A 102 7.25 12.82 17.72
CA ALA A 102 6.07 12.03 17.45
C ALA A 102 6.40 10.53 17.55
N PRO A 103 5.53 9.74 18.21
CA PRO A 103 5.74 8.30 18.33
C PRO A 103 5.56 7.55 17.01
N TRP A 104 4.82 8.16 16.06
CA TRP A 104 4.45 7.60 14.76
C TRP A 104 4.71 8.62 13.66
N GLY A 105 5.22 8.17 12.52
CA GLY A 105 5.37 8.97 11.30
C GLY A 105 4.59 8.37 10.14
N ILE A 106 4.00 9.22 9.30
CA ILE A 106 3.27 8.80 8.10
C ILE A 106 4.29 8.32 7.06
N ILE A 107 4.21 7.06 6.67
CA ILE A 107 5.08 6.48 5.64
C ILE A 107 4.38 6.35 4.29
N TYR A 108 3.05 6.26 4.30
CA TYR A 108 2.25 6.16 3.09
C TYR A 108 0.81 6.59 3.35
N VAL A 109 0.14 7.12 2.32
CA VAL A 109 -1.29 7.43 2.36
C VAL A 109 -1.93 6.83 1.12
N LYS A 110 -2.94 5.99 1.34
CA LYS A 110 -3.68 5.31 0.27
C LYS A 110 -5.12 5.81 0.23
N ALA A 111 -5.55 6.29 -0.92
CA ALA A 111 -6.94 6.66 -1.18
C ALA A 111 -7.75 5.41 -1.56
N GLN A 112 -8.84 5.15 -0.84
CA GLN A 112 -9.67 3.94 -1.00
C GLN A 112 -11.12 4.18 -0.58
N ASP A 113 -12.03 3.33 -1.05
CA ASP A 113 -13.47 3.46 -0.76
C ASP A 113 -13.94 2.72 0.51
N VAL A 114 -13.00 2.11 1.24
CA VAL A 114 -13.27 1.36 2.46
C VAL A 114 -12.44 1.89 3.63
N ASP A 115 -12.92 1.68 4.85
CA ASP A 115 -12.33 2.13 6.11
C ASP A 115 -11.55 1.03 6.83
N TYR A 116 -11.05 0.04 6.08
CA TYR A 116 -10.21 -1.05 6.57
C TYR A 116 -9.05 -1.32 5.61
N GLU A 117 -8.02 -2.03 6.07
CA GLU A 117 -6.84 -2.33 5.26
C GLU A 117 -7.23 -3.23 4.06
N LEU A 118 -7.02 -2.72 2.85
CA LEU A 118 -7.14 -3.52 1.64
C LEU A 118 -5.87 -4.37 1.47
N PRO A 119 -5.99 -5.65 1.06
CA PRO A 119 -4.84 -6.54 0.98
C PRO A 119 -3.81 -6.04 -0.04
N MET A 120 -2.53 -6.22 0.29
CA MET A 120 -1.42 -6.02 -0.65
C MET A 120 -1.63 -6.84 -1.93
N ASP A 121 -1.12 -6.37 -3.07
CA ASP A 121 -1.10 -7.15 -4.34
C ASP A 121 -0.35 -8.48 -4.14
N PRO A 122 -0.78 -9.64 -4.68
CA PRO A 122 -0.19 -10.94 -4.35
C PRO A 122 1.32 -10.99 -4.59
N ILE A 123 1.80 -10.32 -5.64
CA ILE A 123 3.23 -10.24 -5.93
C ILE A 123 4.03 -9.51 -4.85
N THR A 124 3.42 -8.55 -4.15
CA THR A 124 4.05 -7.87 -3.02
C THR A 124 4.22 -8.82 -1.84
N ILE A 125 3.24 -9.69 -1.58
CA ILE A 125 3.34 -10.72 -0.54
C ILE A 125 4.47 -11.70 -0.88
N LEU A 126 4.56 -12.16 -2.13
CA LEU A 126 5.63 -13.07 -2.57
C LEU A 126 7.01 -12.41 -2.48
N ARG A 127 7.15 -11.19 -2.97
CA ARG A 127 8.42 -10.43 -2.91
C ARG A 127 8.87 -10.19 -1.47
N ASN A 128 7.94 -9.89 -0.56
CA ASN A 128 8.26 -9.77 0.87
C ASN A 128 8.92 -11.03 1.43
N GLY A 129 8.50 -12.22 0.97
CA GLY A 129 9.10 -13.50 1.34
C GLY A 129 10.51 -13.75 0.77
N LEU A 130 10.94 -13.01 -0.26
CA LEU A 130 12.28 -13.17 -0.87
C LEU A 130 13.39 -12.51 -0.04
N GLY A 131 13.06 -11.65 0.93
CA GLY A 131 14.04 -10.96 1.77
C GLY A 131 14.42 -9.57 1.28
N LYS A 132 15.22 -8.88 2.11
CA LYS A 132 15.59 -7.47 1.91
C LYS A 132 16.43 -7.22 0.67
N GLU A 133 17.28 -8.17 0.31
CA GLU A 133 18.14 -8.08 -0.89
C GLU A 133 17.32 -7.97 -2.19
N GLU A 134 16.12 -8.55 -2.22
CA GLU A 134 15.20 -8.54 -3.37
C GLU A 134 14.07 -7.49 -3.22
N GLY A 135 14.25 -6.50 -2.34
CA GLY A 135 13.28 -5.42 -2.10
C GLY A 135 12.05 -5.82 -1.28
N GLY A 136 12.10 -6.98 -0.62
CA GLY A 136 11.07 -7.48 0.29
C GLY A 136 11.33 -7.13 1.76
N SER A 137 10.32 -7.28 2.62
CA SER A 137 10.49 -7.09 4.07
C SER A 137 11.21 -8.26 4.78
N GLY A 138 11.28 -9.44 4.16
CA GLY A 138 11.77 -10.69 4.77
C GLY A 138 10.74 -11.41 5.65
N VAL A 139 9.49 -10.93 5.66
CA VAL A 139 8.39 -11.61 6.38
C VAL A 139 7.98 -12.86 5.59
N PRO A 140 7.90 -14.05 6.23
CA PRO A 140 7.44 -15.26 5.57
C PRO A 140 6.05 -15.10 4.97
N VAL A 141 5.79 -15.78 3.85
CA VAL A 141 4.49 -15.75 3.19
C VAL A 141 3.41 -16.37 4.08
N ASP A 142 2.43 -15.55 4.48
CA ASP A 142 1.18 -16.01 5.07
C ASP A 142 0.22 -16.45 3.94
N LYS A 143 -0.13 -17.74 3.93
CA LYS A 143 -1.00 -18.33 2.91
C LYS A 143 -2.42 -17.77 2.97
N GLU A 144 -2.96 -17.52 4.16
CA GLU A 144 -4.32 -16.99 4.29
C GLU A 144 -4.38 -15.54 3.81
N ALA A 145 -3.39 -14.73 4.18
CA ALA A 145 -3.26 -13.37 3.66
C ALA A 145 -3.09 -13.35 2.13
N TYR A 146 -2.29 -14.28 1.58
CA TYR A 146 -2.13 -14.43 0.14
C TYR A 146 -3.45 -14.79 -0.56
N HIS A 147 -4.24 -15.71 0.00
CA HIS A 147 -5.54 -16.06 -0.58
C HIS A 147 -6.54 -14.89 -0.54
N ARG A 148 -6.61 -14.14 0.57
CA ARG A 148 -7.44 -12.91 0.66
C ARG A 148 -7.00 -11.86 -0.37
N SER A 149 -5.70 -11.72 -0.56
CA SER A 149 -5.13 -10.87 -1.59
C SER A 149 -5.58 -11.29 -2.99
N VAL A 150 -5.43 -12.57 -3.34
CA VAL A 150 -5.86 -13.10 -4.63
C VAL A 150 -7.36 -12.89 -4.86
N GLU A 151 -8.21 -13.11 -3.86
CA GLU A 151 -9.65 -12.89 -3.97
C GLU A 151 -9.99 -11.44 -4.31
N TYR A 152 -9.41 -10.48 -3.59
CA TYR A 152 -9.60 -9.06 -3.88
C TYR A 152 -9.06 -8.68 -5.26
N TRP A 153 -7.79 -9.02 -5.52
CA TRP A 153 -7.11 -8.60 -6.74
C TRP A 153 -7.61 -9.32 -7.98
N ALA A 154 -8.24 -10.49 -7.89
CA ALA A 154 -8.91 -11.16 -9.01
C ALA A 154 -9.95 -10.25 -9.70
N HIS A 155 -10.55 -9.34 -8.93
CA HIS A 155 -11.62 -8.44 -9.36
C HIS A 155 -11.22 -6.97 -9.40
N HIS A 156 -9.95 -6.63 -9.14
CA HIS A 156 -9.45 -5.26 -9.13
C HIS A 156 -8.13 -5.14 -9.90
N ALA A 157 -7.86 -3.97 -10.44
CA ALA A 157 -6.57 -3.64 -11.02
C ALA A 157 -6.14 -2.23 -10.62
N VAL A 158 -4.83 -2.03 -10.55
CA VAL A 158 -4.23 -0.71 -10.30
C VAL A 158 -4.54 0.23 -11.47
N LEU A 159 -4.67 1.52 -11.19
CA LEU A 159 -4.71 2.58 -12.19
C LEU A 159 -3.32 3.20 -12.32
N GLN A 160 -2.78 3.23 -13.55
CA GLN A 160 -1.46 3.80 -13.86
C GLN A 160 -1.55 4.79 -15.01
#